data_AF-A0A2M3YYE2-F1
#
_entry.id   AF-A0A2M3YYE2-F1
#
_cell.length_a   1.000
_cell.length_b   1.000
_cell.length_c   1.000
_cell.angle_alpha   90.00
_cell.angle_beta   90.00
_cell.angle_gamma   90.00
#
_symmetry.space_group_name_H-M   'P 1'
#
loop_
_entity.id
_entity.type
_entity.pdbx_description
1 polymer ?
#
loop_
_entity_poly.entity_id
_entity_poly.type
_entity_poly.pdbx_seq_one_letter_code
_entity_poly.pdbx_strand_id
1 'polypeptide(L)'
;MAKFNNAIVFGIVLIFASAFAASDSGACEADVEECNPNYSSFLDHSGKTVENDLRKYTSQLVDKSYRFLILSSVFNKYSLDRPGFEKLYRKISDKAWSDAIDLIKYQSRRGSFGYLVNPKSSEQVSSEQAKVLSRPGNYSTVLDVNELSSLQFALEYEKALAQEAHAIHRKVSHAAHKSSGGDYYHYDPDTAHYLDENLIEYQSGTVRDLAGYIHNLKYFSRNSQAAGDLGVHLFDEYLAKAE
;
A
#
# COMPACT_ATOMS: atom_id res chain seq x y z
N MET A 1 -80.33 52.04 -9.67
CA MET A 1 -80.18 51.08 -8.55
C MET A 1 -79.00 50.17 -8.90
N ALA A 2 -77.76 50.53 -8.52
CA ALA A 2 -77.09 50.16 -7.25
C ALA A 2 -76.97 48.62 -7.12
N LYS A 3 -75.80 47.97 -6.98
CA LYS A 3 -74.54 48.38 -6.34
C LYS A 3 -73.31 47.69 -6.96
N PHE A 4 -72.22 48.43 -7.05
CA PHE A 4 -70.84 47.91 -7.08
C PHE A 4 -70.52 47.26 -5.73
N ASN A 5 -69.72 46.18 -5.73
CA ASN A 5 -69.01 45.75 -4.53
C ASN A 5 -67.54 45.44 -4.85
N ASN A 6 -66.67 46.18 -4.16
CA ASN A 6 -65.23 46.00 -4.09
C ASN A 6 -64.89 44.84 -3.14
N ALA A 7 -64.04 43.92 -3.60
CA ALA A 7 -63.11 43.13 -2.78
C ALA A 7 -62.01 42.65 -3.75
N ILE A 8 -61.03 43.49 -4.08
CA ILE A 8 -59.72 43.58 -3.42
C ILE A 8 -59.19 42.19 -3.02
N VAL A 9 -58.44 41.61 -3.95
CA VAL A 9 -57.03 41.18 -3.78
C VAL A 9 -56.71 40.56 -2.42
N PHE A 10 -56.75 39.24 -2.33
CA PHE A 10 -55.80 38.40 -1.57
C PHE A 10 -56.09 36.94 -1.94
N GLY A 11 -55.36 36.42 -2.93
CA GLY A 11 -55.58 35.06 -3.43
C GLY A 11 -54.55 34.64 -4.47
N ILE A 12 -53.32 35.15 -4.35
CA ILE A 12 -52.14 34.59 -5.01
C ILE A 12 -51.17 34.26 -3.88
N VAL A 13 -50.45 33.15 -4.06
CA VAL A 13 -49.50 32.50 -3.13
C VAL A 13 -50.18 31.51 -2.20
N LEU A 14 -50.19 30.22 -2.59
CA LEU A 14 -49.89 29.06 -1.73
C LEU A 14 -50.36 27.70 -2.31
N ILE A 15 -50.18 27.41 -3.60
CA ILE A 15 -50.15 25.99 -4.05
C ILE A 15 -49.13 25.82 -5.18
N PHE A 16 -47.86 26.07 -4.89
CA PHE A 16 -46.72 25.55 -5.65
C PHE A 16 -45.53 25.44 -4.70
N ALA A 17 -45.64 24.55 -3.70
CA ALA A 17 -44.52 24.22 -2.82
C ALA A 17 -44.72 22.83 -2.20
N SER A 18 -44.46 21.78 -2.97
CA SER A 18 -43.96 20.49 -2.46
C SER A 18 -43.68 19.54 -3.62
N ALA A 19 -42.80 19.94 -4.53
CA ALA A 19 -42.12 19.03 -5.44
C ALA A 19 -40.69 19.52 -5.64
N PHE A 20 -40.00 19.78 -4.53
CA PHE A 20 -38.57 19.98 -4.50
C PHE A 20 -38.01 19.04 -3.46
N ALA A 21 -37.15 18.14 -3.95
CA ALA A 21 -36.23 17.31 -3.20
C ALA A 21 -36.85 16.36 -2.16
N ALA A 22 -37.14 15.13 -2.57
CA ALA A 22 -36.71 13.98 -1.77
C ALA A 22 -35.17 13.94 -1.86
N SER A 23 -34.53 14.89 -1.15
CA SER A 23 -33.13 14.78 -0.80
C SER A 23 -33.10 13.72 0.28
N ASP A 24 -32.44 12.61 -0.01
CA ASP A 24 -32.12 11.54 0.94
C ASP A 24 -31.05 12.04 1.94
N SER A 25 -31.32 13.18 2.58
CA SER A 25 -30.41 13.89 3.49
C SER A 25 -30.64 13.52 4.96
N GLY A 26 -31.44 12.49 5.22
CA GLY A 26 -31.81 12.06 6.58
C GLY A 26 -31.01 10.87 7.12
N ALA A 27 -30.23 10.16 6.29
CA ALA A 27 -29.44 9.00 6.71
C ALA A 27 -28.55 9.32 7.93
N CYS A 28 -27.84 10.44 7.83
CA CYS A 28 -26.98 10.96 8.89
C CYS A 28 -27.73 11.53 10.12
N GLU A 29 -29.00 11.88 9.95
CA GLU A 29 -29.82 12.47 11.02
C GLU A 29 -30.56 11.39 11.81
N ALA A 30 -30.79 10.22 11.20
CA ALA A 30 -31.48 9.07 11.78
C ALA A 30 -30.53 8.05 12.44
N ASP A 31 -29.34 7.85 11.87
CA ASP A 31 -28.34 6.93 12.42
C ASP A 31 -26.91 7.49 12.28
N VAL A 32 -26.21 7.63 13.41
CA VAL A 32 -24.82 8.11 13.45
C VAL A 32 -23.87 7.11 12.80
N GLU A 33 -24.24 5.83 12.71
CA GLU A 33 -23.44 4.80 12.03
C GLU A 33 -23.44 4.96 10.49
N GLU A 34 -24.50 5.56 9.93
CA GLU A 34 -24.57 5.93 8.51
C GLU A 34 -23.76 7.21 8.19
N CYS A 35 -23.40 8.00 9.21
CA CYS A 35 -22.46 9.13 9.11
C CYS A 35 -20.99 8.68 9.14
N ASN A 36 -20.55 7.98 8.10
CA ASN A 36 -19.16 7.57 7.96
C ASN A 36 -18.52 8.18 6.70
N PRO A 37 -17.17 8.35 6.68
CA PRO A 37 -16.47 8.91 5.51
C PRO A 37 -16.28 7.87 4.38
N ASN A 38 -17.10 6.82 4.34
CA ASN A 38 -17.04 5.79 3.31
C ASN A 38 -17.65 6.34 2.01
N TYR A 39 -16.89 6.26 0.93
CA TYR A 39 -17.37 6.56 -0.41
C TYR A 39 -16.67 5.63 -1.40
N SER A 40 -17.21 5.54 -2.62
CA SER A 40 -16.74 4.60 -3.67
C SER A 40 -16.76 3.13 -3.22
N SER A 41 -17.61 2.77 -2.25
CA SER A 41 -17.78 1.39 -1.76
C SER A 41 -16.48 0.80 -1.17
N PHE A 42 -15.70 1.62 -0.45
CA PHE A 42 -14.43 1.20 0.16
C PHE A 42 -14.61 0.11 1.23
N LEU A 43 -15.62 0.26 2.09
CA LEU A 43 -15.94 -0.64 3.22
C LEU A 43 -17.05 -1.67 2.90
N ASP A 44 -17.21 -2.12 1.65
CA ASP A 44 -18.34 -3.01 1.28
C ASP A 44 -18.47 -4.27 2.17
N HIS A 45 -19.69 -4.65 2.54
CA HIS A 45 -19.94 -5.73 3.50
C HIS A 45 -19.78 -7.13 2.89
N SER A 46 -19.47 -7.23 1.59
CA SER A 46 -19.33 -8.49 0.84
C SER A 46 -18.01 -9.24 1.10
N GLY A 47 -17.08 -8.65 1.88
CA GLY A 47 -15.86 -9.32 2.36
C GLY A 47 -14.68 -9.35 1.39
N LYS A 48 -14.86 -9.02 0.10
CA LYS A 48 -13.79 -8.89 -0.91
C LYS A 48 -13.43 -7.42 -1.17
N THR A 49 -13.20 -6.66 -0.10
CA THR A 49 -13.03 -5.21 -0.19
C THR A 49 -11.60 -4.76 -0.44
N VAL A 50 -11.52 -3.56 -1.02
CA VAL A 50 -10.30 -2.74 -1.09
C VAL A 50 -9.72 -2.52 0.31
N GLU A 51 -10.59 -2.33 1.31
CA GLU A 51 -10.18 -2.21 2.71
C GLU A 51 -9.34 -3.41 3.19
N ASN A 52 -9.82 -4.63 2.95
CA ASN A 52 -9.12 -5.85 3.37
C ASN A 52 -7.77 -6.00 2.66
N ASP A 53 -7.72 -5.66 1.37
CA ASP A 53 -6.49 -5.66 0.58
C ASP A 53 -5.47 -4.65 1.12
N LEU A 54 -5.90 -3.42 1.42
CA LEU A 54 -5.01 -2.39 1.97
C LEU A 54 -4.57 -2.75 3.40
N ARG A 55 -5.44 -3.29 4.25
CA ARG A 55 -5.07 -3.73 5.63
C ARG A 55 -4.03 -4.83 5.60
N LYS A 56 -4.16 -5.75 4.66
CA LYS A 56 -3.18 -6.77 4.39
C LYS A 56 -1.86 -6.17 3.92
N TYR A 57 -1.90 -5.24 2.99
CA TYR A 57 -0.71 -4.54 2.51
C TYR A 57 0.00 -3.76 3.63
N THR A 58 -0.74 -3.08 4.51
CA THR A 58 -0.20 -2.46 5.74
C THR A 58 0.56 -3.48 6.59
N SER A 59 -0.02 -4.67 6.77
CA SER A 59 0.61 -5.72 7.57
C SER A 59 1.88 -6.25 6.92
N GLN A 60 1.93 -6.31 5.58
CA GLN A 60 3.14 -6.67 4.83
C GLN A 60 4.22 -5.57 4.93
N LEU A 61 3.85 -4.29 4.96
CA LEU A 61 4.80 -3.18 5.20
C LEU A 61 5.40 -3.24 6.62
N VAL A 62 4.60 -3.59 7.62
CA VAL A 62 5.10 -3.81 8.98
C VAL A 62 6.04 -5.03 9.02
N ASP A 63 5.68 -6.16 8.40
CA ASP A 63 6.57 -7.33 8.31
C ASP A 63 7.90 -6.97 7.60
N LYS A 64 7.82 -6.20 6.51
CA LYS A 64 8.99 -5.63 5.82
C LYS A 64 9.87 -4.83 6.78
N SER A 65 9.30 -3.89 7.53
CA SER A 65 10.10 -3.02 8.40
C SER A 65 10.92 -3.85 9.40
N TYR A 66 10.33 -4.85 10.04
CA TYR A 66 11.03 -5.73 10.98
C TYR A 66 12.09 -6.62 10.32
N ARG A 67 11.82 -7.20 9.14
CA ARG A 67 12.80 -8.02 8.43
C ARG A 67 14.04 -7.22 8.05
N PHE A 68 13.85 -6.02 7.51
CA PHE A 68 14.95 -5.16 7.11
C PHE A 68 15.69 -4.54 8.30
N LEU A 69 14.99 -4.32 9.42
CA LEU A 69 15.63 -3.97 10.69
C LEU A 69 16.58 -5.07 11.18
N ILE A 70 16.16 -6.33 11.07
CA ILE A 70 17.00 -7.48 11.42
C ILE A 70 18.19 -7.59 10.46
N LEU A 71 17.98 -7.42 9.15
CA LEU A 71 19.08 -7.38 8.17
C LEU A 71 20.10 -6.30 8.50
N SER A 72 19.64 -5.08 8.79
CA SER A 72 20.50 -3.97 9.23
C SER A 72 21.35 -4.38 10.44
N SER A 73 20.72 -5.01 11.44
CA SER A 73 21.40 -5.50 12.63
C SER A 73 22.39 -6.65 12.36
N VAL A 74 22.13 -7.49 11.35
CA VAL A 74 23.05 -8.56 10.95
C VAL A 74 24.33 -7.97 10.36
N PHE A 75 24.22 -6.98 9.48
CA PHE A 75 25.37 -6.34 8.84
C PHE A 75 26.17 -5.41 9.79
N ASN A 76 25.56 -4.98 10.89
CA ASN A 76 26.24 -4.25 11.98
C ASN A 76 26.91 -5.17 13.03
N LYS A 77 27.01 -6.48 12.79
CA LYS A 77 27.80 -7.36 13.67
C LYS A 77 29.28 -7.13 13.42
N TYR A 78 30.09 -7.14 14.48
CA TYR A 78 31.55 -7.01 14.40
C TYR A 78 32.22 -8.03 13.45
N SER A 79 31.58 -9.18 13.20
CA SER A 79 32.10 -10.22 12.32
C SER A 79 31.88 -9.93 10.83
N LEU A 80 30.88 -9.11 10.49
CA LEU A 80 30.59 -8.69 9.11
C LEU A 80 31.06 -7.27 8.84
N ASP A 81 30.75 -6.34 9.76
CA ASP A 81 31.17 -4.93 9.76
C ASP A 81 30.97 -4.26 8.38
N ARG A 82 29.70 -4.23 7.95
CA ARG A 82 29.25 -3.66 6.67
C ARG A 82 28.34 -2.45 6.90
N PRO A 83 28.89 -1.28 7.28
CA PRO A 83 28.09 -0.10 7.60
C PRO A 83 27.25 0.41 6.41
N GLY A 84 27.71 0.21 5.17
CA GLY A 84 26.94 0.56 3.97
C GLY A 84 25.69 -0.30 3.79
N PHE A 85 25.82 -1.62 3.93
CA PHE A 85 24.66 -2.54 3.92
C PHE A 85 23.74 -2.31 5.12
N GLU A 86 24.30 -2.06 6.31
CA GLU A 86 23.52 -1.68 7.48
C GLU A 86 22.61 -0.48 7.17
N LYS A 87 23.20 0.59 6.61
CA LYS A 87 22.52 1.84 6.29
C LYS A 87 21.44 1.64 5.23
N LEU A 88 21.74 0.88 4.18
CA LEU A 88 20.77 0.51 3.13
C LEU A 88 19.52 -0.16 3.74
N TYR A 89 19.73 -1.20 4.56
CA TYR A 89 18.60 -1.94 5.13
C TYR A 89 17.88 -1.17 6.23
N ARG A 90 18.58 -0.30 6.97
CA ARG A 90 17.94 0.64 7.90
C ARG A 90 16.98 1.56 7.18
N LYS A 91 17.42 2.17 6.07
CA LYS A 91 16.60 3.06 5.24
C LYS A 91 15.36 2.36 4.69
N ILE A 92 15.50 1.13 4.19
CA ILE A 92 14.36 0.33 3.71
C ILE A 92 13.38 0.02 4.85
N SER A 93 13.90 -0.30 6.04
CA SER A 93 13.10 -0.58 7.23
C SER A 93 12.28 0.65 7.66
N ASP A 94 12.95 1.79 7.82
CA ASP A 94 12.35 3.03 8.30
C ASP A 94 11.30 3.55 7.29
N LYS A 95 11.57 3.45 5.98
CA LYS A 95 10.61 3.79 4.92
C LYS A 95 9.37 2.91 4.99
N ALA A 96 9.53 1.59 5.11
CA ALA A 96 8.40 0.66 5.20
C ALA A 96 7.53 0.91 6.45
N TRP A 97 8.15 1.26 7.57
CA TRP A 97 7.44 1.65 8.78
C TRP A 97 6.64 2.95 8.59
N SER A 98 7.25 3.97 7.99
CA SER A 98 6.57 5.24 7.67
C SER A 98 5.37 5.00 6.74
N ASP A 99 5.56 4.23 5.67
CA ASP A 99 4.51 3.94 4.71
C ASP A 99 3.36 3.14 5.33
N ALA A 100 3.66 2.22 6.26
CA ALA A 100 2.63 1.51 7.01
C ALA A 100 1.77 2.47 7.84
N ILE A 101 2.40 3.43 8.52
CA ILE A 101 1.71 4.46 9.30
C ILE A 101 0.84 5.33 8.39
N ASP A 102 1.37 5.78 7.26
CA ASP A 102 0.64 6.65 6.35
C ASP A 102 -0.53 5.92 5.67
N LEU A 103 -0.37 4.63 5.37
CA LEU A 103 -1.46 3.79 4.88
C LEU A 103 -2.55 3.55 5.93
N ILE A 104 -2.19 3.40 7.22
CA ILE A 104 -3.17 3.34 8.32
C ILE A 104 -3.94 4.66 8.39
N LYS A 105 -3.26 5.81 8.32
CA LYS A 105 -3.94 7.12 8.30
C LYS A 105 -4.88 7.24 7.11
N TYR A 106 -4.45 6.78 5.93
CA TYR A 106 -5.27 6.78 4.73
C TYR A 106 -6.53 5.91 4.91
N GLN A 107 -6.38 4.68 5.41
CA GLN A 107 -7.50 3.79 5.73
C GLN A 107 -8.48 4.43 6.71
N SER A 108 -7.98 5.08 7.77
CA SER A 108 -8.83 5.79 8.74
C SER A 108 -9.56 6.99 8.14
N ARG A 109 -8.94 7.72 7.21
CA ARG A 109 -9.63 8.79 6.45
C ARG A 109 -10.78 8.26 5.60
N ARG A 110 -10.67 7.02 5.09
CA ARG A 110 -11.71 6.33 4.31
C ARG A 110 -12.74 5.59 5.18
N GLY A 111 -12.62 5.67 6.51
CA GLY A 111 -13.58 5.10 7.47
C GLY A 111 -13.25 3.69 7.96
N SER A 112 -12.06 3.15 7.63
CA SER A 112 -11.60 1.86 8.14
C SER A 112 -10.84 1.98 9.45
N PHE A 113 -11.05 1.03 10.34
CA PHE A 113 -10.26 0.88 11.55
C PHE A 113 -8.96 0.16 11.21
N GLY A 114 -7.83 0.87 11.34
CA GLY A 114 -6.50 0.37 10.95
C GLY A 114 -5.94 -0.65 11.94
N TYR A 115 -6.40 -1.90 11.88
CA TYR A 115 -5.81 -3.02 12.62
C TYR A 115 -5.00 -3.95 11.70
N LEU A 116 -3.97 -4.56 12.28
CA LEU A 116 -3.08 -5.48 11.57
C LEU A 116 -3.73 -6.85 11.40
N VAL A 117 -3.43 -7.48 10.27
CA VAL A 117 -3.88 -8.82 9.90
C VAL A 117 -2.68 -9.70 9.58
N ASN A 118 -2.92 -10.98 9.32
CA ASN A 118 -1.84 -11.87 8.88
C ASN A 118 -1.35 -11.45 7.47
N PRO A 119 -0.06 -11.16 7.28
CA PRO A 119 0.49 -10.59 6.04
C PRO A 119 0.67 -11.62 4.91
N LYS A 120 -0.17 -12.67 4.81
CA LYS A 120 -0.11 -13.64 3.70
C LYS A 120 -0.21 -12.92 2.36
N SER A 121 0.28 -13.48 1.26
CA SER A 121 0.13 -12.83 -0.05
C SER A 121 -1.30 -12.95 -0.59
N SER A 122 -1.67 -12.13 -1.57
CA SER A 122 -2.90 -12.34 -2.35
C SER A 122 -2.77 -13.53 -3.28
N GLU A 123 -3.91 -14.14 -3.62
CA GLU A 123 -4.00 -15.22 -4.60
C GLU A 123 -3.57 -14.78 -6.00
N GLN A 124 -3.37 -13.47 -6.21
CA GLN A 124 -3.04 -12.86 -7.50
C GLN A 124 -1.53 -12.69 -7.72
N VAL A 125 -0.69 -13.04 -6.75
CA VAL A 125 0.78 -12.99 -6.85
C VAL A 125 1.33 -14.40 -7.16
N SER A 126 2.49 -14.50 -7.84
CA SER A 126 3.09 -15.79 -8.17
C SER A 126 3.40 -16.61 -6.91
N SER A 127 3.45 -17.94 -7.05
CA SER A 127 3.66 -18.84 -5.91
C SER A 127 5.00 -18.64 -5.20
N GLU A 128 6.00 -18.12 -5.92
CA GLU A 128 7.35 -17.84 -5.45
C GLU A 128 7.37 -16.56 -4.61
N GLN A 129 6.77 -15.48 -5.12
CA GLN A 129 6.63 -14.20 -4.43
C GLN A 129 5.72 -14.33 -3.20
N ALA A 130 4.66 -15.14 -3.33
CA ALA A 130 3.78 -15.51 -2.24
C ALA A 130 4.56 -16.12 -1.07
N LYS A 131 5.56 -16.96 -1.33
CA LYS A 131 6.40 -17.59 -0.28
C LYS A 131 7.28 -16.57 0.45
N VAL A 132 7.72 -15.50 -0.22
CA VAL A 132 8.54 -14.45 0.39
C VAL A 132 7.71 -13.66 1.42
N LEU A 133 6.46 -13.31 1.09
CA LEU A 133 5.56 -12.55 1.96
C LEU A 133 4.86 -13.42 3.03
N SER A 134 4.57 -14.67 2.71
CA SER A 134 3.70 -15.52 3.54
C SER A 134 4.41 -16.28 4.67
N ARG A 135 5.63 -15.91 5.07
CA ARG A 135 6.43 -16.70 6.02
C ARG A 135 6.30 -16.15 7.45
N PRO A 136 5.31 -16.57 8.26
CA PRO A 136 5.06 -15.97 9.56
C PRO A 136 6.06 -16.56 10.57
N GLY A 137 6.70 -15.70 11.34
CA GLY A 137 7.38 -16.08 12.59
C GLY A 137 8.77 -16.69 12.48
N ASN A 138 9.27 -17.04 11.28
CA ASN A 138 10.66 -17.48 11.14
C ASN A 138 11.48 -16.46 10.34
N TYR A 139 12.19 -15.60 11.08
CA TYR A 139 13.18 -14.65 10.55
C TYR A 139 14.53 -15.31 10.20
N SER A 140 14.64 -16.64 10.25
CA SER A 140 15.90 -17.35 9.94
C SER A 140 16.48 -17.00 8.57
N THR A 141 15.62 -16.69 7.59
CA THR A 141 16.07 -16.32 6.24
C THR A 141 16.88 -15.04 6.18
N VAL A 142 16.71 -14.14 7.16
CA VAL A 142 17.44 -12.87 7.22
C VAL A 142 18.60 -12.91 8.24
N LEU A 143 18.75 -13.99 8.99
CA LEU A 143 19.80 -14.13 10.02
C LEU A 143 21.12 -14.69 9.46
N ASP A 144 21.03 -15.53 8.42
CA ASP A 144 22.17 -16.21 7.81
C ASP A 144 22.24 -15.84 6.32
N VAL A 145 22.62 -14.60 6.05
CA VAL A 145 22.76 -14.03 4.71
C VAL A 145 24.15 -13.45 4.51
N ASN A 146 24.63 -13.53 3.27
CA ASN A 146 25.78 -12.77 2.80
C ASN A 146 25.29 -11.57 1.99
N GLU A 147 26.21 -10.68 1.62
CA GLU A 147 25.93 -9.43 0.91
C GLU A 147 25.14 -9.61 -0.39
N LEU A 148 25.42 -10.69 -1.14
CA LEU A 148 24.71 -10.96 -2.39
C LEU A 148 23.31 -11.53 -2.14
N SER A 149 23.20 -12.51 -1.23
CA SER A 149 21.92 -13.15 -0.92
C SER A 149 20.97 -12.20 -0.20
N SER A 150 21.47 -11.27 0.60
CA SER A 150 20.67 -10.23 1.25
C SER A 150 20.08 -9.25 0.24
N LEU A 151 20.83 -8.86 -0.80
CA LEU A 151 20.30 -8.01 -1.89
C LEU A 151 19.29 -8.76 -2.76
N GLN A 152 19.53 -10.03 -3.05
CA GLN A 152 18.57 -10.87 -3.77
C GLN A 152 17.26 -10.98 -3.01
N PHE A 153 17.33 -11.27 -1.71
CA PHE A 153 16.17 -11.27 -0.82
C PHE A 153 15.45 -9.92 -0.84
N ALA A 154 16.20 -8.81 -0.74
CA ALA A 154 15.61 -7.48 -0.77
C ALA A 154 14.86 -7.20 -2.07
N LEU A 155 15.47 -7.53 -3.22
CA LEU A 155 14.87 -7.36 -4.54
C LEU A 155 13.60 -8.21 -4.70
N GLU A 156 13.62 -9.46 -4.26
CA GLU A 156 12.47 -10.35 -4.32
C GLU A 156 11.31 -9.84 -3.45
N TYR A 157 11.62 -9.33 -2.25
CA TYR A 157 10.63 -8.77 -1.34
C TYR A 157 9.98 -7.51 -1.93
N GLU A 158 10.77 -6.59 -2.48
CA GLU A 158 10.25 -5.36 -3.11
C GLU A 158 9.40 -5.66 -4.34
N LYS A 159 9.80 -6.64 -5.17
CA LYS A 159 8.98 -7.08 -6.30
C LYS A 159 7.65 -7.66 -5.85
N ALA A 160 7.66 -8.49 -4.81
CA ALA A 160 6.44 -9.08 -4.28
C ALA A 160 5.47 -8.00 -3.78
N LEU A 161 5.96 -6.99 -3.05
CA LEU A 161 5.12 -5.86 -2.63
C LEU A 161 4.63 -5.00 -3.80
N ALA A 162 5.48 -4.70 -4.78
CA ALA A 162 5.06 -3.94 -5.96
C ALA A 162 3.93 -4.66 -6.72
N GLN A 163 3.99 -5.99 -6.82
CA GLN A 163 2.93 -6.78 -7.44
C GLN A 163 1.65 -6.80 -6.61
N GLU A 164 1.73 -6.82 -5.27
CA GLU A 164 0.56 -6.65 -4.41
C GLU A 164 -0.07 -5.27 -4.64
N ALA A 165 0.73 -4.19 -4.64
CA ALA A 165 0.24 -2.84 -4.93
C ALA A 165 -0.45 -2.77 -6.30
N HIS A 166 0.16 -3.35 -7.34
CA HIS A 166 -0.46 -3.45 -8.67
C HIS A 166 -1.73 -4.29 -8.69
N ALA A 167 -1.81 -5.36 -7.90
CA ALA A 167 -3.02 -6.18 -7.79
C ALA A 167 -4.18 -5.39 -7.17
N ILE A 168 -3.89 -4.59 -6.13
CA ILE A 168 -4.87 -3.67 -5.52
C ILE A 168 -5.24 -2.58 -6.52
N HIS A 169 -4.27 -1.91 -7.12
CA HIS A 169 -4.49 -0.87 -8.13
C HIS A 169 -5.38 -1.36 -9.27
N ARG A 170 -5.09 -2.54 -9.81
CA ARG A 170 -5.92 -3.16 -10.85
C ARG A 170 -7.38 -3.37 -10.41
N LYS A 171 -7.61 -3.75 -9.15
CA LYS A 171 -8.96 -3.93 -8.59
C LYS A 171 -9.72 -2.60 -8.49
N VAL A 172 -9.03 -1.51 -8.16
CA VAL A 172 -9.65 -0.18 -7.95
C VAL A 172 -9.74 0.70 -9.20
N SER A 173 -8.87 0.47 -10.18
CA SER A 173 -8.73 1.32 -11.37
C SER A 173 -9.60 0.89 -12.54
N HIS A 174 -10.00 -0.39 -12.60
CA HIS A 174 -10.85 -0.87 -13.68
C HIS A 174 -12.33 -0.72 -13.33
N ALA A 175 -12.99 0.24 -13.99
CA ALA A 175 -14.45 0.29 -14.06
C ALA A 175 -14.95 -0.92 -14.87
N ALA A 176 -15.12 -2.08 -14.25
CA ALA A 176 -15.80 -3.18 -14.92
C ALA A 176 -17.32 -2.93 -14.87
N HIS A 177 -17.85 -2.36 -15.95
CA HIS A 177 -19.22 -2.66 -16.34
C HIS A 177 -19.25 -4.13 -16.78
N LYS A 178 -20.00 -4.98 -16.08
CA LYS A 178 -20.70 -6.09 -16.76
C LYS A 178 -22.11 -6.31 -16.24
N SER A 179 -23.04 -6.21 -17.19
CA SER A 179 -24.31 -6.91 -17.19
C SER A 179 -24.09 -8.38 -16.85
N SER A 180 -24.89 -8.88 -15.93
CA SER A 180 -25.12 -10.31 -15.68
C SER A 180 -23.97 -11.07 -14.98
N GLY A 181 -23.95 -10.98 -13.65
CA GLY A 181 -23.79 -12.16 -12.79
C GLY A 181 -22.39 -12.63 -12.36
N GLY A 182 -21.35 -11.81 -12.39
CA GLY A 182 -20.04 -12.22 -11.88
C GLY A 182 -19.15 -11.04 -11.47
N ASP A 183 -18.72 -11.06 -10.20
CA ASP A 183 -17.75 -10.21 -9.51
C ASP A 183 -17.81 -8.69 -9.79
N TYR A 184 -18.30 -7.92 -8.80
CA TYR A 184 -18.24 -6.46 -8.78
C TYR A 184 -16.78 -6.01 -8.65
N TYR A 185 -16.22 -5.39 -9.68
CA TYR A 185 -14.95 -4.66 -9.53
C TYR A 185 -15.26 -3.25 -9.01
N HIS A 186 -14.61 -2.86 -7.92
CA HIS A 186 -14.82 -1.57 -7.25
C HIS A 186 -14.08 -0.48 -8.01
N TYR A 187 -14.77 0.54 -8.53
CA TYR A 187 -14.11 1.71 -9.09
C TYR A 187 -13.82 2.72 -7.97
N ASP A 188 -12.55 2.86 -7.60
CA ASP A 188 -12.09 3.76 -6.55
C ASP A 188 -10.84 4.55 -7.01
N PRO A 189 -11.04 5.67 -7.73
CA PRO A 189 -9.94 6.46 -8.27
C PRO A 189 -9.09 7.15 -7.18
N ASP A 190 -9.65 7.40 -6.00
CA ASP A 190 -8.90 7.98 -4.87
C ASP A 190 -7.86 6.96 -4.36
N THR A 191 -8.26 5.70 -4.17
CA THR A 191 -7.32 4.63 -3.80
C THR A 191 -6.28 4.42 -4.91
N ALA A 192 -6.71 4.37 -6.18
CA ALA A 192 -5.78 4.21 -7.29
C ALA A 192 -4.69 5.29 -7.29
N HIS A 193 -5.11 6.54 -7.17
CA HIS A 193 -4.21 7.69 -7.14
C HIS A 193 -3.28 7.68 -5.91
N TYR A 194 -3.81 7.34 -4.73
CA TYR A 194 -3.00 7.19 -3.53
C TYR A 194 -1.88 6.15 -3.72
N LEU A 195 -2.21 4.99 -4.30
CA LEU A 195 -1.23 3.93 -4.57
C LEU A 195 -0.15 4.39 -5.56
N ASP A 196 -0.53 5.13 -6.61
CA ASP A 196 0.41 5.63 -7.62
C ASP A 196 1.44 6.58 -6.99
N GLU A 197 0.99 7.60 -6.26
CA GLU A 197 1.86 8.63 -5.70
C GLU A 197 2.69 8.14 -4.51
N ASN A 198 2.08 7.39 -3.59
CA ASN A 198 2.69 7.13 -2.29
C ASN A 198 3.43 5.80 -2.23
N LEU A 199 3.18 4.87 -3.16
CA LEU A 199 3.73 3.51 -3.12
C LEU A 199 4.42 3.12 -4.42
N ILE A 200 3.70 3.12 -5.54
CA ILE A 200 4.16 2.53 -6.80
C ILE A 200 5.33 3.32 -7.41
N GLU A 201 5.26 4.66 -7.39
CA GLU A 201 6.29 5.51 -7.99
C GLU A 201 7.67 5.21 -7.40
N TYR A 202 7.81 5.25 -6.06
CA TYR A 202 9.11 5.02 -5.42
C TYR A 202 9.57 3.56 -5.52
N GLN A 203 8.64 2.58 -5.45
CA GLN A 203 8.98 1.16 -5.49
C GLN A 203 9.72 0.78 -6.77
N SER A 204 9.37 1.40 -7.89
CA SER A 204 10.05 1.20 -9.17
C SER A 204 11.54 1.58 -9.10
N GLY A 205 11.86 2.69 -8.43
CA GLY A 205 13.23 3.14 -8.16
C GLY A 205 13.99 2.15 -7.29
N THR A 206 13.40 1.76 -6.14
CA THR A 206 14.04 0.78 -5.23
C THR A 206 14.34 -0.55 -5.93
N VAL A 207 13.42 -1.07 -6.73
CA VAL A 207 13.63 -2.31 -7.50
C VAL A 207 14.78 -2.13 -8.51
N ARG A 208 14.86 -0.97 -9.17
CA ARG A 208 15.93 -0.68 -10.13
C ARG A 208 17.30 -0.59 -9.47
N ASP A 209 17.38 0.04 -8.30
CA ASP A 209 18.63 0.22 -7.57
C ASP A 209 19.15 -1.12 -7.04
N LEU A 210 18.28 -1.90 -6.37
CA LEU A 210 18.62 -3.24 -5.86
C LEU A 210 19.07 -4.19 -6.98
N ALA A 211 18.39 -4.16 -8.14
CA ALA A 211 18.83 -4.95 -9.29
C ALA A 211 20.23 -4.52 -9.79
N GLY A 212 20.49 -3.21 -9.82
CA GLY A 212 21.82 -2.67 -10.16
C GLY A 212 22.90 -3.12 -9.18
N TYR A 213 22.62 -3.08 -7.88
CA TYR A 213 23.52 -3.53 -6.81
C TYR A 213 23.90 -5.01 -6.96
N ILE A 214 22.92 -5.87 -7.22
CA ILE A 214 23.14 -7.29 -7.49
C ILE A 214 24.04 -7.50 -8.71
N HIS A 215 23.79 -6.75 -9.79
CA HIS A 215 24.61 -6.85 -11.00
C HIS A 215 26.06 -6.45 -10.74
N ASN A 216 26.29 -5.37 -10.00
CA ASN A 216 27.64 -4.89 -9.66
C ASN A 216 28.41 -5.91 -8.81
N LEU A 217 27.82 -6.37 -7.70
CA LEU A 217 28.47 -7.37 -6.84
C LEU A 217 28.75 -8.67 -7.58
N LYS A 218 27.77 -9.17 -8.35
CA LYS A 218 27.96 -10.39 -9.14
C LYS A 218 29.06 -10.24 -10.18
N TYR A 219 29.33 -9.03 -10.66
CA TYR A 219 30.43 -8.77 -11.59
C TYR A 219 31.79 -8.77 -10.89
N PHE A 220 31.88 -8.18 -9.69
CA PHE A 220 33.11 -8.17 -8.90
C PHE A 220 33.58 -9.58 -8.49
N SER A 221 32.65 -10.48 -8.18
CA SER A 221 32.97 -11.85 -7.75
C SER A 221 33.33 -12.84 -8.87
N ARG A 222 33.38 -12.44 -10.15
CA ARG A 222 33.53 -13.38 -11.28
C ARG A 222 34.93 -14.00 -11.44
N ASN A 223 35.98 -13.24 -11.13
CA ASN A 223 37.33 -13.57 -11.63
C ASN A 223 38.25 -14.16 -10.56
N SER A 224 38.09 -13.80 -9.29
CA SER A 224 38.80 -14.42 -8.17
C SER A 224 38.12 -14.08 -6.83
N GLN A 225 38.31 -14.91 -5.82
CA GLN A 225 37.78 -14.65 -4.47
C GLN A 225 38.36 -13.37 -3.87
N ALA A 226 39.68 -13.16 -4.00
CA ALA A 226 40.35 -11.97 -3.46
C ALA A 226 39.83 -10.66 -4.09
N ALA A 227 39.57 -10.66 -5.41
CA ALA A 227 38.94 -9.51 -6.08
C ALA A 227 37.47 -9.35 -5.67
N GLY A 228 36.77 -10.45 -5.38
CA GLY A 228 35.42 -10.45 -4.84
C GLY A 228 35.35 -9.77 -3.47
N ASP A 229 36.22 -10.17 -2.54
CA ASP A 229 36.24 -9.63 -1.17
C ASP A 229 36.57 -8.13 -1.16
N LEU A 230 37.55 -7.71 -1.97
CA LEU A 230 37.87 -6.29 -2.14
C LEU A 230 36.73 -5.52 -2.81
N GLY A 231 36.07 -6.12 -3.81
CA GLY A 231 34.93 -5.53 -4.50
C GLY A 231 33.73 -5.35 -3.60
N VAL A 232 33.46 -6.30 -2.69
CA VAL A 232 32.43 -6.19 -1.66
C VAL A 232 32.73 -5.05 -0.70
N HIS A 233 33.97 -4.94 -0.24
CA HIS A 233 34.37 -3.85 0.65
C HIS A 233 34.24 -2.47 -0.01
N LEU A 234 34.72 -2.33 -1.25
CA LEU A 234 34.56 -1.09 -2.04
C LEU A 234 33.08 -0.75 -2.27
N PHE A 235 32.25 -1.76 -2.53
CA PHE A 235 30.82 -1.59 -2.74
C PHE A 235 30.11 -1.15 -1.45
N ASP A 236 30.50 -1.69 -0.29
CA ASP A 236 29.99 -1.25 1.01
C ASP A 236 30.33 0.22 1.29
N GLU A 237 31.56 0.66 1.01
CA GLU A 237 31.92 2.08 1.13
C GLU A 237 31.09 2.98 0.21
N TYR A 238 30.78 2.50 -0.99
CA TYR A 238 29.90 3.21 -1.92
C TYR A 238 28.50 3.35 -1.32
N LEU A 239 27.91 2.27 -0.81
CA LEU A 239 26.59 2.30 -0.17
C LEU A 239 26.56 3.25 1.03
N ALA A 240 27.60 3.26 1.87
CA ALA A 240 27.67 4.14 3.03
C ALA A 240 27.59 5.64 2.67
N LYS A 241 28.07 5.99 1.47
CA LYS A 241 28.06 7.36 0.92
C LYS A 241 26.81 7.67 0.09
N ALA A 242 26.25 6.68 -0.59
CA ALA A 242 25.13 6.84 -1.51
C ALA A 242 23.76 6.77 -0.83
N GLU A 243 23.61 5.94 0.21
CA GLU A 243 22.34 5.72 0.90
C GLU A 243 22.03 6.74 1.98
#